data_AF-O74316-F1
#
_entry.id   AF-O74316-F1
#
_cell.length_a   1.000
_cell.length_b   1.000
_cell.length_c   1.000
_cell.angle_alpha   90.00
_cell.angle_beta   90.00
_cell.angle_gamma   90.00
#
_symmetry.space_group_name_H-M   'P 1'
#
loop_
_entity.id
_entity.type
_entity.pdbx_description
1 polymer ?
#
loop_
_entity_poly.entity_id
_entity_poly.type
_entity_poly.pdbx_seq_one_letter_code
_entity_poly.pdbx_strand_id
1 'polypeptide(L)'
;MLRKAISTARNFKYPLFNCERRFSYFDMFRSKRKFTSGILTEQLALKLDSELGYVKQVLDETLPKKGYEKALHSFIIHEDPSLNYISALKETAKERIRVTVPVYSSRKSYVQTKPITHSAENENGNETSDELVFFQHSIPAYVQLTNNHGTILCALILCKGMLHFDSISFQSPQNSQAFSSDLRLILQKSQKYTGRKTKHVPASIKSSLLEFLDEQGITVKFMKALISRSWRKENVSYKHWIHNIIGFILPSESSTTKKSDSQ
;
A
#
# COMPACT_ATOMS: atom_id res chain seq x y z
N MET A 1 32.92 -11.62 34.59
CA MET A 1 32.46 -12.87 33.91
C MET A 1 31.47 -12.65 32.76
N LEU A 2 30.89 -11.45 32.56
CA LEU A 2 29.98 -11.16 31.42
C LEU A 2 30.64 -11.18 30.02
N ARG A 3 31.97 -11.00 29.94
CA ARG A 3 32.70 -10.95 28.64
C ARG A 3 32.93 -12.30 27.97
N LYS A 4 32.69 -13.43 28.66
CA LYS A 4 32.80 -14.78 28.09
C LYS A 4 31.49 -15.32 27.49
N ALA A 5 30.34 -14.75 27.88
CA ALA A 5 29.02 -15.20 27.40
C ALA A 5 28.65 -14.66 26.00
N ILE A 6 29.34 -13.62 25.50
CA ILE A 6 29.07 -13.00 24.19
C ILE A 6 29.88 -13.68 23.06
N SER A 7 30.90 -14.49 23.38
CA SER A 7 31.72 -15.18 22.38
C SER A 7 31.13 -16.48 21.84
N THR A 8 30.16 -17.07 22.54
CA THR A 8 29.60 -18.40 22.26
C THR A 8 28.35 -18.39 21.37
N ALA A 9 27.77 -17.22 21.08
CA ALA A 9 26.64 -17.08 20.15
C ALA A 9 27.04 -17.07 18.66
N ARG A 10 28.33 -17.22 18.34
CA ARG A 10 28.89 -17.17 16.98
C ARG A 10 28.86 -18.50 16.21
N ASN A 11 28.20 -19.54 16.72
CA ASN A 11 28.26 -20.89 16.15
C ASN A 11 26.93 -21.42 15.59
N PHE A 12 25.96 -20.58 15.24
CA PHE A 12 24.79 -21.03 14.51
C PHE A 12 24.97 -20.90 13.00
N LYS A 13 25.25 -22.05 12.38
CA LYS A 13 25.24 -22.29 10.94
C LYS A 13 23.82 -22.10 10.39
N TYR A 14 23.59 -21.02 9.67
CA TYR A 14 22.58 -20.99 8.60
C TYR A 14 23.28 -20.61 7.29
N PRO A 15 23.08 -21.36 6.20
CA PRO A 15 23.58 -20.99 4.89
C PRO A 15 22.73 -19.81 4.39
N LEU A 16 23.30 -18.92 3.57
CA LEU A 16 22.66 -17.98 2.62
C LEU A 16 23.19 -16.54 2.72
N PHE A 17 23.60 -16.03 1.56
CA PHE A 17 24.09 -14.68 1.24
C PHE A 17 25.48 -14.31 1.76
N ASN A 18 26.47 -14.86 1.05
CA ASN A 18 27.81 -14.35 0.95
C ASN A 18 27.77 -12.95 0.29
N CYS A 19 27.61 -11.90 1.09
CA CYS A 19 27.92 -10.53 0.70
C CYS A 19 29.10 -10.05 1.54
N GLU A 20 30.27 -10.65 1.30
CA GLU A 20 31.56 -10.07 1.63
C GLU A 20 31.77 -8.79 0.81
N ARG A 21 31.10 -7.71 1.21
CA ARG A 21 31.50 -6.35 0.86
C ARG A 21 31.51 -5.54 2.14
N ARG A 22 32.70 -5.47 2.74
CA ARG A 22 33.10 -4.41 3.66
C ARG A 22 33.05 -3.07 2.91
N PHE A 23 31.85 -2.56 2.65
CA PHE A 23 31.64 -1.16 2.28
C PHE A 23 31.42 -0.38 3.57
N SER A 24 32.48 0.27 4.05
CA SER A 24 32.38 1.34 5.04
C SER A 24 31.66 2.51 4.38
N TYR A 25 30.33 2.58 4.55
CA TYR A 25 29.51 3.73 4.13
C TYR A 25 30.01 5.04 4.79
N PHE A 26 30.76 4.90 5.90
CA PHE A 26 31.42 6.00 6.58
C PHE A 26 32.45 6.72 5.70
N ASP A 27 33.06 6.07 4.71
CA ASP A 27 34.07 6.74 3.86
C ASP A 27 33.46 7.46 2.64
N MET A 28 32.24 7.10 2.20
CA MET A 28 31.61 7.70 1.02
C MET A 28 30.80 8.97 1.30
N PHE A 29 30.31 9.16 2.54
CA PHE A 29 29.51 10.35 2.92
C PHE A 29 30.24 11.32 3.85
N ARG A 30 31.45 10.98 4.33
CA ARG A 30 32.23 11.79 5.28
C ARG A 30 32.69 13.14 4.75
N SER A 31 32.86 13.33 3.44
CA SER A 31 33.47 14.57 2.92
C SER A 31 32.52 15.77 2.85
N LYS A 32 31.20 15.59 3.07
CA LYS A 32 30.21 16.67 2.86
C LYS A 32 29.12 16.82 3.92
N ARG A 33 29.17 16.11 5.05
CA ARG A 33 28.14 16.22 6.10
C ARG A 33 28.79 16.17 7.48
N LYS A 34 28.77 17.29 8.23
CA LYS A 34 29.11 17.28 9.66
C LYS A 34 27.93 16.70 10.44
N PHE A 35 28.19 15.65 11.23
CA PHE A 35 27.23 15.13 12.19
C PHE A 35 27.17 16.08 13.39
N THR A 36 26.06 16.80 13.53
CA THR A 36 25.82 17.72 14.66
C THR A 36 25.05 17.07 15.81
N SER A 37 24.69 15.79 15.69
CA SER A 37 23.75 15.11 16.59
C SER A 37 24.24 13.69 16.94
N GLY A 38 24.18 13.34 18.23
CA GLY A 38 24.90 12.22 18.85
C GLY A 38 24.57 10.82 18.31
N ILE A 39 25.33 9.82 18.76
CA ILE A 39 25.35 8.39 18.33
C ILE A 39 23.98 7.80 17.96
N LEU A 40 22.91 8.16 18.67
CA LEU A 40 21.54 7.71 18.39
C LEU A 40 21.01 8.15 17.02
N THR A 41 21.37 9.35 16.58
CA THR A 41 21.04 9.92 15.27
C THR A 41 21.71 9.10 14.16
N GLU A 42 22.98 8.77 14.31
CA GLU A 42 23.72 7.95 13.36
C GLU A 42 23.15 6.53 13.29
N GLN A 43 22.85 5.92 14.44
CA GLN A 43 22.20 4.61 14.50
C GLN A 43 20.83 4.61 13.82
N LEU A 44 20.04 5.67 14.01
CA LEU A 44 18.75 5.83 13.34
C LEU A 44 18.93 5.99 11.83
N ALA A 45 19.88 6.80 11.38
CA ALA A 45 20.18 6.97 9.96
C ALA A 45 20.60 5.66 9.28
N LEU A 46 21.45 4.86 9.92
CA LEU A 46 21.86 3.55 9.40
C LEU A 46 20.67 2.57 9.30
N LYS A 47 19.78 2.57 10.30
CA LYS A 47 18.55 1.75 10.24
C LYS A 47 17.65 2.18 9.10
N LEU A 48 17.45 3.49 8.92
CA LEU A 48 16.63 4.03 7.83
C LEU A 48 17.24 3.73 6.45
N ASP A 49 18.56 3.76 6.31
CA ASP A 49 19.23 3.38 5.06
C ASP A 49 19.06 1.88 4.74
N SER A 50 19.12 1.01 5.76
CA SER A 50 18.82 -0.41 5.59
C SER A 50 17.37 -0.67 5.15
N GLU A 51 16.41 0.09 5.71
CA GLU A 51 15.01 0.07 5.29
C GLU A 51 14.83 0.55 3.85
N LEU A 52 15.58 1.56 3.40
CA LEU A 52 15.55 1.99 1.98
C LEU A 52 16.00 0.88 1.03
N GLY A 53 17.00 0.09 1.42
CA GLY A 53 17.46 -1.09 0.67
C GLY A 53 16.34 -2.11 0.53
N TYR A 54 15.67 -2.45 1.63
CA TYR A 54 14.54 -3.38 1.64
C TYR A 54 13.38 -2.88 0.77
N VAL A 55 12.98 -1.62 0.92
CA VAL A 55 11.88 -1.03 0.14
C VAL A 55 12.19 -1.00 -1.35
N LYS A 56 13.45 -0.77 -1.73
CA LYS A 56 13.87 -0.83 -3.13
C LYS A 56 13.68 -2.24 -3.69
N GLN A 57 14.09 -3.27 -2.95
CA GLN A 57 13.87 -4.66 -3.35
C GLN A 57 12.37 -4.96 -3.53
N VAL A 58 11.52 -4.57 -2.58
CA VAL A 58 10.05 -4.75 -2.69
C VAL A 58 9.48 -4.02 -3.92
N LEU A 59 9.96 -2.82 -4.23
CA LEU A 59 9.53 -2.07 -5.41
C LEU A 59 9.95 -2.73 -6.73
N ASP A 60 11.11 -3.39 -6.75
CA ASP A 60 11.61 -4.11 -7.92
C ASP A 60 10.81 -5.43 -8.12
N GLU A 61 10.42 -6.11 -7.04
CA GLU A 61 9.60 -7.33 -7.07
C GLU A 61 8.12 -7.06 -7.43
N THR A 62 7.62 -5.85 -7.16
CA THR A 62 6.19 -5.48 -7.34
C THR A 62 5.92 -4.72 -8.63
N LEU A 63 6.73 -4.95 -9.67
CA LEU A 63 6.50 -4.36 -10.98
C LEU A 63 5.14 -4.82 -11.56
N PRO A 64 4.36 -3.92 -12.17
CA PRO A 64 3.07 -4.26 -12.75
C PRO A 64 3.17 -5.41 -13.77
N LYS A 65 2.42 -6.49 -13.53
CA LYS A 65 2.37 -7.61 -14.47
C LYS A 65 1.60 -7.18 -15.72
N LYS A 66 2.28 -7.14 -16.88
CA LYS A 66 1.69 -6.72 -18.18
C LYS A 66 0.32 -7.36 -18.48
N GLY A 67 0.12 -8.62 -18.08
CA GLY A 67 -1.15 -9.33 -18.30
C GLY A 67 -2.33 -8.77 -17.50
N TYR A 68 -2.11 -8.25 -16.29
CA TYR A 68 -3.15 -7.60 -15.49
C TYR A 68 -3.38 -6.15 -15.91
N GLU A 69 -2.30 -5.45 -16.29
CA GLU A 69 -2.37 -4.07 -16.77
C GLU A 69 -3.26 -3.90 -18.01
N LYS A 70 -3.33 -4.89 -18.89
CA LYS A 70 -4.27 -4.89 -20.02
C LYS A 70 -5.74 -4.78 -19.59
N ALA A 71 -6.10 -5.27 -18.40
CA ALA A 71 -7.47 -5.17 -17.89
C ALA A 71 -7.86 -3.74 -17.50
N LEU A 72 -6.89 -2.83 -17.30
CA LEU A 72 -7.14 -1.43 -16.95
C LEU A 72 -7.37 -0.54 -18.17
N HIS A 73 -7.14 -1.03 -19.40
CA HIS A 73 -7.16 -0.23 -20.64
C HIS A 73 -8.45 0.57 -20.86
N SER A 74 -9.60 0.01 -20.47
CA SER A 74 -10.91 0.66 -20.65
C SER A 74 -11.22 1.73 -19.60
N PHE A 75 -10.31 2.00 -18.67
CA PHE A 75 -10.47 2.96 -17.59
C PHE A 75 -9.37 4.03 -17.62
N ILE A 76 -9.74 5.27 -17.31
CA ILE A 76 -8.82 6.35 -16.98
C ILE A 76 -8.35 6.14 -15.54
N ILE A 77 -7.04 5.96 -15.35
CA ILE A 77 -6.46 5.74 -14.02
C ILE A 77 -5.98 7.07 -13.44
N HIS A 78 -6.44 7.40 -12.23
CA HIS A 78 -6.01 8.55 -11.45
C HIS A 78 -5.13 8.11 -10.29
N GLU A 79 -3.86 8.50 -10.35
CA GLU A 79 -2.82 8.23 -9.36
C GLU A 79 -2.17 9.54 -8.91
N ASP A 80 -2.87 10.30 -8.07
CA ASP A 80 -2.32 11.54 -7.50
C ASP A 80 -1.39 11.22 -6.30
N PRO A 81 -0.12 11.64 -6.30
CA PRO A 81 0.81 11.42 -5.18
C PRO A 81 0.33 11.99 -3.83
N SER A 82 -0.50 13.03 -3.85
CA SER A 82 -1.04 13.67 -2.64
C SER A 82 -2.23 12.92 -2.03
N LEU A 83 -2.83 11.99 -2.77
CA LEU A 83 -4.03 11.27 -2.34
C LEU A 83 -3.69 9.84 -1.92
N ASN A 84 -4.26 9.38 -0.81
CA ASN A 84 -4.08 8.01 -0.29
C ASN A 84 -5.05 7.00 -0.93
N TYR A 85 -5.24 7.08 -2.24
CA TYR A 85 -6.01 6.10 -3.01
C TYR A 85 -5.57 6.09 -4.48
N ILE A 86 -5.97 5.05 -5.19
CA ILE A 86 -5.95 4.99 -6.66
C ILE A 86 -7.38 4.85 -7.12
N SER A 87 -7.76 5.55 -8.18
CA SER A 87 -9.08 5.38 -8.77
C SER A 87 -9.02 5.09 -10.26
N ALA A 88 -9.92 4.25 -10.73
CA ALA A 88 -10.14 3.93 -12.13
C ALA A 88 -11.53 4.44 -12.51
N LEU A 89 -11.61 5.25 -13.57
CA LEU A 89 -12.83 5.89 -14.02
C LEU A 89 -13.15 5.45 -15.45
N LYS A 90 -14.38 4.98 -15.68
CA LYS A 90 -14.96 4.75 -16.99
C LYS A 90 -16.27 5.51 -17.06
N GLU A 91 -16.44 6.29 -18.11
CA GLU A 91 -17.61 7.14 -18.29
C GLU A 91 -18.18 6.90 -19.69
N THR A 92 -19.49 6.65 -19.74
CA THR A 92 -20.26 6.54 -20.97
C THR A 92 -21.38 7.58 -20.95
N ALA A 93 -22.11 7.74 -22.05
CA ALA A 93 -23.23 8.68 -22.11
C ALA A 93 -24.36 8.39 -21.10
N LYS A 94 -24.44 7.16 -20.56
CA LYS A 94 -25.54 6.72 -19.68
C LYS A 94 -25.11 6.47 -18.23
N GLU A 95 -23.83 6.18 -18.01
CA GLU A 95 -23.33 5.72 -16.73
C GLU A 95 -21.89 6.15 -16.49
N ARG A 96 -21.58 6.35 -15.21
CA ARG A 96 -20.24 6.61 -14.71
C ARG A 96 -19.86 5.54 -13.70
N ILE A 97 -18.75 4.88 -13.96
CA ILE A 97 -18.18 3.81 -13.13
C ILE A 97 -16.87 4.29 -12.57
N ARG A 98 -16.77 4.35 -11.24
CA ARG A 98 -15.53 4.65 -10.53
C ARG A 98 -15.19 3.51 -9.59
N VAL A 99 -14.01 2.95 -9.74
CA VAL A 99 -13.46 1.99 -8.77
C VAL A 99 -12.34 2.67 -8.01
N THR A 100 -12.41 2.67 -6.67
CA THR A 100 -11.41 3.28 -5.81
C THR A 100 -10.81 2.25 -4.90
N VAL A 101 -9.48 2.14 -4.93
CA VAL A 101 -8.71 1.30 -4.01
C VAL A 101 -7.92 2.23 -3.09
N PRO A 102 -8.19 2.22 -1.78
CA PRO A 102 -7.43 3.03 -0.85
C PRO A 102 -5.98 2.53 -0.78
N VAL A 103 -5.06 3.48 -0.60
CA VAL A 103 -3.66 3.24 -0.27
C VAL A 103 -3.57 3.41 1.25
N TYR A 104 -3.87 2.34 1.96
CA TYR A 104 -3.69 2.30 3.41
C TYR A 104 -2.60 1.32 3.74
N SER A 105 -1.96 1.51 4.90
CA SER A 105 -0.95 0.59 5.34
C SER A 105 -1.55 -0.71 5.84
N SER A 106 -1.80 -1.62 4.91
CA SER A 106 -2.10 -3.03 5.21
C SER A 106 -0.92 -3.68 5.94
N ARG A 107 0.27 -3.06 5.95
CA ARG A 107 1.43 -3.53 6.74
C ARG A 107 1.10 -3.55 8.21
N LYS A 108 0.35 -2.55 8.72
CA LYS A 108 -0.09 -2.56 10.12
C LYS A 108 -0.91 -3.81 10.42
N SER A 109 -1.85 -4.16 9.55
CA SER A 109 -2.66 -5.37 9.70
C SER A 109 -1.82 -6.63 9.57
N TYR A 110 -0.92 -6.71 8.58
CA TYR A 110 -0.03 -7.85 8.37
C TYR A 110 0.90 -8.12 9.56
N VAL A 111 1.55 -7.07 10.07
CA VAL A 111 2.45 -7.14 11.23
C VAL A 111 1.70 -7.49 12.51
N GLN A 112 0.45 -7.02 12.67
CA GLN A 112 -0.37 -7.36 13.84
C GLN A 112 -0.94 -8.79 13.79
N THR A 113 -1.20 -9.34 12.60
CA THR A 113 -1.72 -10.71 12.45
C THR A 113 -0.65 -11.79 12.49
N LYS A 114 0.62 -11.43 12.29
CA LYS A 114 1.73 -12.35 12.59
C LYS A 114 1.99 -12.28 14.10
N PRO A 115 1.60 -13.29 14.91
CA PRO A 115 2.27 -13.44 16.19
C PRO A 115 3.76 -13.56 15.88
N ILE A 116 4.59 -12.80 16.59
CA ILE A 116 6.02 -13.05 16.66
C ILE A 116 6.17 -14.37 17.43
N THR A 117 5.79 -15.50 16.82
CA THR A 117 6.20 -16.82 17.28
C THR A 117 7.60 -17.05 16.75
N HIS A 118 8.56 -16.48 17.48
CA HIS A 118 9.86 -17.12 17.64
C HIS A 118 9.66 -18.42 18.43
N SER A 119 8.96 -19.39 17.83
CA SER A 119 9.01 -20.78 18.26
C SER A 119 9.87 -21.49 17.23
N ALA A 120 11.17 -21.58 17.54
CA ALA A 120 12.01 -22.63 16.97
C ALA A 120 11.29 -23.95 17.23
N GLU A 121 10.88 -24.68 16.18
CA GLU A 121 10.52 -26.12 16.14
C GLU A 121 9.47 -26.53 15.08
N ASN A 122 8.99 -25.66 14.19
CA ASN A 122 8.15 -26.09 13.06
C ASN A 122 8.89 -26.04 11.71
N GLU A 123 9.86 -26.96 11.54
CA GLU A 123 10.34 -27.40 10.23
C GLU A 123 9.25 -28.29 9.60
N ASN A 124 8.24 -27.69 8.96
CA ASN A 124 7.43 -28.27 7.87
C ASN A 124 6.21 -27.36 7.61
N GLY A 125 6.25 -26.55 6.55
CA GLY A 125 5.08 -25.83 6.06
C GLY A 125 5.42 -24.54 5.33
N ASN A 126 5.22 -24.54 4.01
CA ASN A 126 5.36 -23.39 3.11
C ASN A 126 4.49 -22.20 3.55
N GLU A 127 4.99 -21.31 4.41
CA GLU A 127 4.35 -20.02 4.66
C GLU A 127 5.38 -18.88 4.75
N THR A 128 6.21 -18.73 3.70
CA THR A 128 6.58 -17.36 3.28
C THR A 128 5.32 -16.71 2.74
N SER A 129 4.48 -16.23 3.67
CA SER A 129 3.27 -15.47 3.38
C SER A 129 3.67 -14.29 2.48
N ASP A 130 3.45 -14.44 1.18
CA ASP A 130 3.68 -13.40 0.20
C ASP A 130 2.88 -12.18 0.64
N GLU A 131 3.57 -11.13 1.11
CA GLU A 131 2.93 -9.89 1.56
C GLU A 131 1.96 -9.42 0.50
N LEU A 132 2.32 -9.55 -0.78
CA LEU A 132 1.45 -9.19 -1.88
C LEU A 132 0.14 -10.01 -1.89
N VAL A 133 0.17 -11.30 -1.56
CA VAL A 133 -1.04 -12.15 -1.47
C VAL A 133 -1.90 -11.71 -0.29
N PHE A 134 -1.32 -11.44 0.88
CA PHE A 134 -2.07 -10.89 2.01
C PHE A 134 -2.73 -9.55 1.67
N PHE A 135 -1.98 -8.67 1.00
CA PHE A 135 -2.46 -7.36 0.54
C PHE A 135 -3.57 -7.48 -0.51
N GLN A 136 -3.43 -8.40 -1.45
CA GLN A 136 -4.45 -8.70 -2.45
C GLN A 136 -5.77 -9.15 -1.83
N HIS A 137 -5.74 -9.77 -0.64
CA HIS A 137 -6.92 -10.28 0.04
C HIS A 137 -7.50 -9.36 1.13
N SER A 138 -6.72 -8.40 1.60
CA SER A 138 -7.14 -7.53 2.71
C SER A 138 -7.76 -6.21 2.24
N ILE A 139 -7.52 -5.78 1.00
CA ILE A 139 -7.92 -4.47 0.49
C ILE A 139 -9.32 -4.45 -0.13
N PRO A 140 -10.32 -3.77 0.49
CA PRO A 140 -11.59 -3.54 -0.17
C PRO A 140 -11.41 -2.52 -1.30
N ALA A 141 -12.00 -2.78 -2.46
CA ALA A 141 -12.21 -1.78 -3.49
C ALA A 141 -13.65 -1.27 -3.43
N TYR A 142 -13.81 0.04 -3.56
CA TYR A 142 -15.09 0.70 -3.57
C TYR A 142 -15.52 0.98 -5.01
N VAL A 143 -16.61 0.37 -5.44
CA VAL A 143 -17.20 0.59 -6.76
C VAL A 143 -18.38 1.54 -6.62
N GLN A 144 -18.35 2.62 -7.38
CA GLN A 144 -19.43 3.58 -7.53
C GLN A 144 -19.98 3.50 -8.95
N LEU A 145 -21.25 3.14 -9.09
CA LEU A 145 -21.99 3.16 -10.34
C LEU A 145 -23.00 4.29 -10.26
N THR A 146 -22.90 5.29 -11.14
CA THR A 146 -23.78 6.47 -11.14
C THR A 146 -24.48 6.59 -12.48
N ASN A 147 -25.80 6.77 -12.47
CA ASN A 147 -26.61 7.07 -13.65
C ASN A 147 -27.74 8.06 -13.27
N ASN A 148 -28.65 8.33 -14.21
CA ASN A 148 -29.78 9.24 -13.99
C ASN A 148 -30.75 8.78 -12.89
N HIS A 149 -30.73 7.49 -12.51
CA HIS A 149 -31.60 6.92 -11.49
C HIS A 149 -30.98 6.90 -10.10
N GLY A 150 -29.68 7.18 -9.96
CA GLY A 150 -29.02 7.28 -8.67
C GLY A 150 -27.61 6.71 -8.69
N THR A 151 -27.12 6.41 -7.50
CA THR A 151 -25.76 5.90 -7.28
C THR A 151 -25.81 4.60 -6.48
N ILE A 152 -25.26 3.53 -7.04
CA ILE A 152 -24.93 2.30 -6.31
C ILE A 152 -23.50 2.41 -5.80
N LEU A 153 -23.30 2.13 -4.50
CA LEU A 153 -21.98 2.04 -3.88
C LEU A 153 -21.79 0.63 -3.33
N CYS A 154 -20.76 -0.06 -3.79
CA CYS A 154 -20.41 -1.41 -3.36
C CYS A 154 -18.98 -1.46 -2.84
N ALA A 155 -18.73 -2.26 -1.81
CA ALA A 155 -17.38 -2.66 -1.43
C ALA A 155 -17.13 -4.10 -1.89
N LEU A 156 -16.05 -4.32 -2.62
CA LEU A 156 -15.60 -5.61 -3.14
C LEU A 156 -14.32 -6.05 -2.45
N ILE A 157 -14.24 -7.31 -2.05
CA ILE A 157 -13.03 -7.94 -1.52
C ILE A 157 -12.65 -9.09 -2.43
N LEU A 158 -11.36 -9.18 -2.77
CA LEU A 158 -10.80 -10.30 -3.52
C LEU A 158 -10.42 -11.42 -2.53
N CYS A 159 -11.13 -12.55 -2.52
CA CYS A 159 -10.80 -13.68 -1.65
C CYS A 159 -10.67 -14.96 -2.48
N LYS A 160 -9.58 -15.70 -2.31
CA LYS A 160 -9.32 -16.97 -3.02
C LYS A 160 -9.54 -16.92 -4.54
N GLY A 161 -9.19 -15.79 -5.16
CA GLY A 161 -9.34 -15.58 -6.61
C GLY A 161 -10.73 -15.19 -7.08
N MET A 162 -11.68 -14.95 -6.17
CA MET A 162 -13.05 -14.52 -6.48
C MET A 162 -13.35 -13.15 -5.86
N LEU A 163 -14.29 -12.41 -6.47
CA LEU A 163 -14.79 -11.15 -5.93
C LEU A 163 -16.03 -11.40 -5.06
N HIS A 164 -16.03 -10.81 -3.87
CA HIS A 164 -17.15 -10.87 -2.94
C HIS A 164 -17.60 -9.48 -2.56
N PHE A 165 -18.92 -9.29 -2.44
CA PHE A 165 -19.48 -8.09 -1.86
C PHE A 165 -19.34 -8.09 -0.33
N ASP A 166 -18.76 -7.03 0.21
CA ASP A 166 -18.73 -6.74 1.65
C ASP A 166 -19.89 -5.82 2.06
N SER A 167 -20.18 -4.79 1.26
CA SER A 167 -21.35 -3.91 1.42
C SER A 167 -21.93 -3.50 0.07
N ILE A 168 -23.24 -3.25 0.04
CA ILE A 168 -23.97 -2.72 -1.12
C ILE A 168 -24.97 -1.69 -0.59
N SER A 169 -24.93 -0.48 -1.12
CA SER A 169 -25.86 0.60 -0.79
C SER A 169 -26.31 1.34 -2.05
N PHE A 170 -27.47 1.99 -1.96
CA PHE A 170 -28.06 2.77 -3.05
C PHE A 170 -28.42 4.16 -2.55
N GLN A 171 -28.20 5.17 -3.38
CA GLN A 171 -28.53 6.56 -3.11
C GLN A 171 -29.37 7.13 -4.26
N SER A 172 -30.57 7.61 -3.94
CA SER A 172 -31.46 8.29 -4.89
C SER A 172 -30.85 9.62 -5.40
N PRO A 173 -31.15 10.07 -6.63
CA PRO A 173 -30.66 11.33 -7.19
C PRO A 173 -31.05 12.54 -6.34
N GLN A 174 -32.16 12.48 -5.62
CA GLN A 174 -32.60 13.57 -4.75
C GLN A 174 -31.60 13.83 -3.60
N ASN A 175 -30.80 12.82 -3.24
CA ASN A 175 -29.75 12.90 -2.22
C ASN A 175 -28.34 13.16 -2.79
N SER A 176 -28.21 13.34 -4.11
CA SER A 176 -26.93 13.37 -4.83
C SER A 176 -26.34 14.78 -4.99
N GLN A 177 -26.96 15.82 -4.42
CA GLN A 177 -26.37 17.16 -4.42
C GLN A 177 -24.99 17.10 -3.74
N ALA A 178 -23.95 17.40 -4.53
CA ALA A 178 -22.53 17.33 -4.22
C ALA A 178 -21.91 15.91 -4.12
N PHE A 179 -21.86 15.18 -5.24
CA PHE A 179 -20.76 14.23 -5.44
C PHE A 179 -19.49 15.00 -5.77
N SER A 180 -18.80 15.46 -4.73
CA SER A 180 -17.37 15.73 -4.84
C SER A 180 -16.67 14.42 -5.22
N SER A 181 -15.62 14.50 -6.00
CA SER A 181 -14.73 13.37 -6.29
C SER A 181 -14.00 12.82 -5.07
N ASP A 182 -14.22 13.37 -3.88
CA ASP A 182 -13.49 13.05 -2.67
C ASP A 182 -14.10 11.84 -1.94
N LEU A 183 -13.36 10.74 -1.98
CA LEU A 183 -13.61 9.52 -1.21
C LEU A 183 -13.80 9.82 0.29
N ARG A 184 -13.18 10.89 0.82
CA ARG A 184 -13.36 11.31 2.22
C ARG A 184 -14.81 11.60 2.55
N LEU A 185 -15.56 12.26 1.66
CA LEU A 185 -16.97 12.56 1.87
C LEU A 185 -17.87 11.32 1.76
N ILE A 186 -17.41 10.27 1.06
CA ILE A 186 -18.10 8.98 0.99
C ILE A 186 -17.84 8.18 2.27
N LEU A 187 -16.60 8.13 2.75
CA LEU A 187 -16.20 7.41 3.96
C LEU A 187 -16.66 8.09 5.26
N GLN A 188 -16.76 9.42 5.29
CA GLN A 188 -17.23 10.17 6.46
C GLN A 188 -18.75 10.09 6.68
N LYS A 189 -19.53 9.59 5.72
CA LYS A 189 -20.99 9.43 5.86
C LYS A 189 -21.36 8.24 6.75
N SER A 190 -20.93 8.24 8.01
CA SER A 190 -21.35 7.28 9.05
C SER A 190 -22.84 7.42 9.41
N GLN A 191 -23.52 8.48 8.97
CA GLN A 191 -24.92 8.76 9.28
C GLN A 191 -25.92 8.38 8.18
N LYS A 192 -25.48 7.93 7.00
CA LYS A 192 -26.40 7.51 5.93
C LYS A 192 -26.59 5.99 5.97
N TYR A 193 -27.78 5.51 5.61
CA TYR A 193 -28.06 4.07 5.50
C TYR A 193 -27.01 3.43 4.59
N THR A 194 -26.13 2.62 5.18
CA THR A 194 -25.00 1.95 4.52
C THR A 194 -25.45 0.75 3.68
N GLY A 195 -26.75 0.60 3.45
CA GLY A 195 -27.33 -0.59 2.84
C GLY A 195 -27.46 -1.76 3.81
N ARG A 196 -27.99 -2.88 3.30
CA ARG A 196 -28.00 -4.14 4.05
C ARG A 196 -26.58 -4.70 4.09
N LYS A 197 -26.18 -5.25 5.26
CA LYS A 197 -24.97 -6.11 5.31
C LYS A 197 -25.12 -7.18 4.24
N THR A 198 -24.06 -7.46 3.47
CA THR A 198 -24.17 -8.35 2.31
C THR A 198 -24.66 -9.73 2.67
N LYS A 199 -24.39 -10.23 3.89
CA LYS A 199 -24.97 -11.48 4.40
C LYS A 199 -26.51 -11.55 4.33
N HIS A 200 -27.21 -10.42 4.24
CA HIS A 200 -28.67 -10.33 4.13
C HIS A 200 -29.17 -9.99 2.71
N VAL A 201 -28.28 -9.85 1.73
CA VAL A 201 -28.65 -9.69 0.32
C VAL A 201 -28.76 -11.08 -0.32
N PRO A 202 -29.89 -11.40 -1.00
CA PRO A 202 -30.06 -12.67 -1.71
C PRO A 202 -28.88 -12.99 -2.63
N ALA A 203 -28.50 -14.28 -2.66
CA ALA A 203 -27.38 -14.75 -3.49
C ALA A 203 -27.62 -14.49 -4.99
N SER A 204 -28.86 -14.56 -5.46
CA SER A 204 -29.25 -14.22 -6.83
C SER A 204 -28.87 -12.79 -7.18
N ILE A 205 -29.26 -11.82 -6.34
CA ILE A 205 -28.93 -10.39 -6.54
C ILE A 205 -27.42 -10.17 -6.56
N LYS A 206 -26.67 -10.82 -5.66
CA LYS A 206 -25.20 -10.72 -5.65
C LYS A 206 -24.58 -11.28 -6.93
N SER A 207 -25.06 -12.43 -7.39
CA SER A 207 -24.52 -13.08 -8.59
C SER A 207 -24.79 -12.22 -9.83
N SER A 208 -26.02 -11.73 -9.99
CA SER A 208 -26.37 -10.82 -11.10
C SER A 208 -25.60 -9.49 -11.04
N LEU A 209 -25.34 -8.94 -9.85
CA LEU A 209 -24.51 -7.74 -9.73
C LEU A 209 -23.03 -8.02 -10.05
N LEU A 210 -22.49 -9.19 -9.71
CA LEU A 210 -21.13 -9.57 -10.10
C LEU A 210 -21.02 -9.76 -11.61
N GLU A 211 -22.00 -10.41 -12.24
CA GLU A 211 -22.09 -10.56 -13.70
C GLU A 211 -22.14 -9.19 -14.39
N PHE A 212 -22.99 -8.28 -13.91
CA PHE A 212 -23.04 -6.90 -14.40
C PHE A 212 -21.69 -6.18 -14.28
N LEU A 213 -20.99 -6.34 -13.14
CA LEU A 213 -19.67 -5.74 -12.95
C LEU A 213 -18.61 -6.35 -13.89
N ASP A 214 -18.69 -7.65 -14.16
CA ASP A 214 -17.81 -8.36 -15.09
C ASP A 214 -18.00 -7.85 -16.53
N GLU A 215 -19.25 -7.68 -16.98
CA GLU A 215 -19.60 -7.06 -18.26
C GLU A 215 -19.05 -5.63 -18.39
N GLN A 216 -18.98 -4.90 -17.27
CA GLN A 216 -18.40 -3.56 -17.23
C GLN A 216 -16.86 -3.54 -17.24
N GLY A 217 -16.23 -4.71 -17.15
CA GLY A 217 -14.78 -4.89 -17.13
C GLY A 217 -14.17 -4.97 -15.74
N ILE A 218 -14.97 -4.94 -14.67
CA ILE A 218 -14.51 -5.04 -13.27
C ILE A 218 -14.33 -6.54 -12.92
N THR A 219 -13.29 -7.11 -13.52
CA THR A 219 -12.92 -8.52 -13.37
C THR A 219 -11.96 -8.73 -12.18
N VAL A 220 -11.69 -9.99 -11.83
CA VAL A 220 -10.61 -10.35 -10.88
C VAL A 220 -9.25 -9.82 -11.33
N LYS A 221 -8.96 -9.85 -12.64
CA LYS A 221 -7.69 -9.34 -13.20
C LYS A 221 -7.59 -7.82 -13.05
N PHE A 222 -8.67 -7.10 -13.33
CA PHE A 222 -8.77 -5.66 -13.11
C PHE A 222 -8.50 -5.31 -11.64
N MET A 223 -9.16 -6.02 -10.71
CA MET A 223 -8.99 -5.81 -9.27
C MET A 223 -7.56 -6.09 -8.81
N LYS A 224 -6.95 -7.19 -9.27
CA LYS A 224 -5.54 -7.49 -8.99
C LYS A 224 -4.61 -6.39 -9.50
N ALA A 225 -4.83 -5.87 -10.71
CA ALA A 225 -4.03 -4.79 -11.27
C ALA A 225 -4.11 -3.54 -10.38
N LEU A 226 -5.33 -3.11 -10.02
CA LEU A 226 -5.55 -1.90 -9.24
C LEU A 226 -4.98 -2.01 -7.81
N ILE A 227 -5.12 -3.19 -7.17
CA ILE A 227 -4.52 -3.46 -5.86
C ILE A 227 -2.98 -3.50 -5.95
N SER A 228 -2.41 -4.12 -6.98
CA SER A 228 -0.96 -4.11 -7.21
C SER A 228 -0.42 -2.70 -7.39
N ARG A 229 -1.13 -1.82 -8.12
CA ARG A 229 -0.75 -0.40 -8.21
C ARG A 229 -0.85 0.30 -6.86
N SER A 230 -1.88 0.02 -6.06
CA SER A 230 -2.04 0.60 -4.71
C SER A 230 -0.87 0.21 -3.80
N TRP A 231 -0.49 -1.07 -3.81
CA TRP A 231 0.65 -1.58 -3.07
C TRP A 231 1.98 -0.92 -3.49
N ARG A 232 2.20 -0.78 -4.79
CA ARG A 232 3.38 -0.08 -5.31
C ARG A 232 3.39 1.38 -4.84
N LYS A 233 2.25 2.07 -4.90
CA LYS A 233 2.10 3.45 -4.43
C LYS A 233 2.40 3.58 -2.94
N GLU A 234 1.93 2.67 -2.09
CA GLU A 234 2.30 2.65 -0.66
C GLU A 234 3.82 2.55 -0.48
N ASN A 235 4.48 1.65 -1.20
CA ASN A 235 5.93 1.46 -1.08
C ASN A 235 6.73 2.68 -1.59
N VAL A 236 6.27 3.36 -2.63
CA VAL A 236 6.85 4.63 -3.08
C VAL A 236 6.68 5.72 -2.02
N SER A 237 5.48 5.84 -1.43
CA SER A 237 5.21 6.80 -0.36
C SER A 237 6.04 6.51 0.89
N TYR A 238 6.20 5.25 1.28
CA TYR A 238 7.03 4.84 2.42
C TYR A 238 8.52 5.12 2.16
N LYS A 239 9.02 4.85 0.95
CA LYS A 239 10.37 5.25 0.53
C LYS A 239 10.58 6.76 0.68
N HIS A 240 9.63 7.56 0.18
CA HIS A 240 9.70 9.02 0.28
C HIS A 240 9.66 9.49 1.75
N TRP A 241 8.82 8.86 2.58
CA TRP A 241 8.75 9.12 4.02
C TRP A 241 10.08 8.84 4.71
N ILE A 242 10.75 7.71 4.43
CA ILE A 242 12.08 7.40 4.98
C ILE A 242 13.10 8.45 4.53
N HIS A 243 13.11 8.83 3.24
CA HIS A 243 14.01 9.88 2.75
C HIS A 243 13.80 11.21 3.47
N ASN A 244 12.56 11.60 3.72
CA ASN A 244 12.25 12.83 4.46
C ASN A 244 12.73 12.77 5.91
N ILE A 245 12.61 11.62 6.58
CA ILE A 245 13.15 11.43 7.94
C ILE A 245 14.68 11.54 7.93
N ILE A 246 15.36 10.90 6.98
CA ILE A 246 16.83 11.01 6.87
C ILE A 246 17.22 12.47 6.63
N GLY A 247 16.53 13.19 5.74
CA GLY A 247 16.79 14.61 5.48
C GLY A 247 16.54 15.52 6.68
N PHE A 248 15.56 15.18 7.52
CA PHE A 248 15.28 15.88 8.78
C PHE A 248 16.37 15.63 9.83
N ILE A 249 16.84 14.39 9.95
CA ILE A 249 17.83 13.96 10.95
C ILE A 249 19.25 14.40 10.58
N LEU A 250 19.56 14.38 9.27
CA LEU A 250 20.86 14.74 8.71
C LEU A 250 20.68 15.89 7.70
N PRO A 251 20.44 17.13 8.16
CA PRO A 251 20.35 18.28 7.28
C PRO A 251 21.62 18.37 6.43
N SER A 252 21.46 18.53 5.12
CA SER A 252 22.60 18.87 4.26
C SER A 252 22.95 20.33 4.50
N GLU A 253 24.24 20.63 4.71
CA GLU A 253 24.77 21.98 5.01
C GLU A 253 24.57 23.02 3.88
N SER A 254 23.70 22.77 2.89
CA SER A 254 23.60 23.58 1.67
C SER A 254 22.59 24.75 1.73
N SER A 255 22.14 25.18 2.91
CA SER A 255 21.14 26.27 3.03
C SER A 255 21.49 27.42 3.99
N THR A 256 22.71 27.49 4.53
CA THR A 256 23.18 28.66 5.31
C THR A 256 24.16 29.53 4.52
N THR A 257 23.58 30.49 3.81
CA THR A 257 23.99 31.89 3.65
C THR A 257 25.48 32.21 3.79
N LYS A 258 26.14 32.44 2.64
CA LYS A 258 27.27 33.37 2.52
C LYS A 258 26.81 34.76 3.00
N LYS A 259 27.14 35.17 4.23
CA LYS A 259 27.14 36.56 4.69
C LYS A 259 28.21 36.74 5.77
N SER A 260 28.85 37.91 5.74
CA SER A 260 30.02 38.42 6.50
C SER A 260 31.34 37.73 6.14
N ASP A 261 32.12 38.21 5.18
CA ASP A 261 32.76 39.54 5.04
C ASP A 261 33.63 39.91 6.25
N SER A 262 34.95 39.88 5.98
CA SER A 262 35.98 40.82 6.44
C SER A 262 35.98 41.27 7.90
N GLN A 263 36.95 40.75 8.66
CA GLN A 263 38.01 41.54 9.31
C GLN A 263 39.24 40.65 9.53
#